data_AF-A0A0L7KNB8-F1
#
_entry.id   AF-A0A0L7KNB8-F1
#
_cell.length_a   1.000
_cell.length_b   1.000
_cell.length_c   1.000
_cell.angle_alpha   90.00
_cell.angle_beta   90.00
_cell.angle_gamma   90.00
#
_symmetry.space_group_name_H-M   'P 1'
#
loop_
_entity.id
_entity.type
_entity.pdbx_description
1 polymer ?
#
loop_
_entity_poly.entity_id
_entity_poly.type
_entity_poly.pdbx_seq_one_letter_code
_entity_poly.pdbx_strand_id
1 'polypeptide(L)'
;MTCIQCGETSKYKCPTCQQPYCSVACFKEHKQTPCLKPTEPPRELDSIKEPTSEYDHPTEDTVPLHKLKLLEQSAGLKKCLEEPYMRELLETLDKAYNPDSLIQEYMQEPIFTEFVDACLKVVQPVEEDPK
;
A
#
# COMPACT_ATOMS: atom_id res chain seq x y z
N MET A 1 30.38 -2.65 -18.05
CA MET A 1 29.67 -1.46 -17.56
C MET A 1 30.58 -0.26 -17.78
N THR A 2 30.12 0.75 -18.52
CA THR A 2 30.88 1.96 -18.84
C THR A 2 30.49 3.13 -17.93
N CYS A 3 31.32 4.15 -17.84
CA CYS A 3 31.11 5.31 -16.98
C CYS A 3 30.04 6.19 -17.59
N ILE A 4 29.04 6.57 -16.80
CA ILE A 4 27.95 7.43 -17.29
C ILE A 4 28.39 8.84 -17.69
N GLN A 5 29.57 9.29 -17.26
CA GLN A 5 30.08 10.63 -17.57
C GLN A 5 31.02 10.65 -18.77
N CYS A 6 31.94 9.68 -18.88
CA CYS A 6 33.00 9.70 -19.89
C CYS A 6 33.07 8.47 -20.80
N GLY A 7 32.20 7.46 -20.60
CA GLY A 7 32.13 6.26 -21.43
C GLY A 7 33.24 5.23 -21.22
N GLU A 8 34.24 5.49 -20.36
CA GLU A 8 35.33 4.56 -20.07
C GLU A 8 34.89 3.36 -19.20
N THR A 9 35.73 2.34 -19.03
CA THR A 9 35.40 1.18 -18.17
C THR A 9 35.17 1.58 -16.72
N SER A 10 34.00 1.26 -16.17
CA SER A 10 33.65 1.59 -14.79
C SER A 10 34.20 0.59 -13.79
N LYS A 11 34.73 1.12 -12.67
CA LYS A 11 35.19 0.33 -11.52
C LYS A 11 34.23 0.39 -10.32
N TYR A 12 33.39 1.42 -10.26
CA TYR A 12 32.56 1.72 -9.09
C TYR A 12 31.11 2.01 -9.48
N LYS A 13 30.20 2.01 -8.50
CA LYS A 13 28.77 2.32 -8.66
C LYS A 13 28.32 3.35 -7.64
N CYS A 14 27.43 4.26 -8.05
CA CYS A 14 26.86 5.27 -7.17
C CYS A 14 25.93 4.63 -6.12
N PRO A 15 26.02 4.97 -4.82
CA PRO A 15 25.14 4.40 -3.79
C PRO A 15 23.69 4.88 -3.90
N THR A 16 23.42 6.00 -4.58
CA THR A 16 22.08 6.59 -4.69
C THR A 16 21.31 6.03 -5.88
N CYS A 17 21.93 5.95 -7.05
CA CYS A 17 21.25 5.56 -8.30
C CYS A 17 21.80 4.27 -8.93
N GLN A 18 22.78 3.63 -8.30
CA GLN A 18 23.51 2.44 -8.80
C GLN A 18 24.20 2.62 -10.16
N GLN A 19 24.26 3.84 -10.70
CA GLN A 19 24.90 4.08 -11.98
C GLN A 19 26.43 3.91 -11.92
N PRO A 20 27.04 3.32 -12.95
CA PRO A 20 28.48 3.00 -12.99
C PRO A 20 29.36 4.23 -13.27
N TYR A 21 30.49 4.36 -12.57
CA TYR A 21 31.48 5.41 -12.77
C TYR A 21 32.93 4.90 -12.71
N CYS A 22 33.87 5.63 -13.32
CA CYS A 22 35.29 5.25 -13.38
C CYS A 22 36.17 5.88 -12.29
N SER A 23 35.86 7.10 -11.84
CA SER A 23 36.69 7.86 -10.88
C SER A 23 35.88 8.82 -10.00
N VAL A 24 36.52 9.33 -8.93
CA VAL A 24 35.92 10.32 -8.01
C VAL A 24 35.56 11.63 -8.73
N ALA A 25 36.27 11.99 -9.80
CA ALA A 25 35.94 13.16 -10.62
C ALA A 25 34.57 12.97 -11.30
N CYS A 26 34.37 11.82 -11.96
CA CYS A 26 33.09 11.47 -12.59
C CYS A 26 31.96 11.30 -11.56
N PHE A 27 32.26 10.86 -10.34
CA PHE A 27 31.27 10.80 -9.27
C PHE A 27 30.81 12.20 -8.81
N LYS A 28 31.73 13.15 -8.68
CA LYS A 28 31.40 14.53 -8.29
C LYS A 28 30.57 15.24 -9.35
N GLU A 29 30.95 15.08 -10.63
CA GLU A 29 30.19 15.62 -11.76
C GLU A 29 28.78 15.01 -11.83
N HIS A 30 28.67 13.69 -11.65
CA HIS A 30 27.39 13.00 -11.53
C HIS A 30 26.53 13.52 -10.36
N LYS A 31 27.13 13.78 -9.18
CA LYS A 31 26.42 14.23 -7.98
C LYS A 31 25.93 15.68 -8.07
N GLN A 32 26.48 16.50 -8.97
CA GLN A 32 25.98 17.85 -9.23
C GLN A 32 24.61 17.83 -9.92
N THR A 33 24.29 16.76 -10.65
CA THR A 33 22.94 16.49 -11.15
C THR A 33 22.19 15.65 -10.10
N PRO A 34 20.98 16.03 -9.66
CA PRO A 34 20.22 15.21 -8.72
C PRO A 34 19.93 13.84 -9.36
N CYS A 35 20.63 12.81 -8.89
CA CYS A 35 20.43 11.44 -9.34
C CYS A 35 19.26 10.82 -8.55
N LEU A 36 18.19 10.49 -9.27
CA LEU A 36 17.04 9.80 -8.71
C LEU A 36 17.37 8.31 -8.54
N LYS A 37 16.86 7.70 -7.47
CA LYS A 37 16.85 6.24 -7.34
C LYS A 37 16.11 5.67 -8.55
N PRO A 38 16.59 4.62 -9.23
CA PRO A 38 15.84 3.97 -10.27
C PRO A 38 14.51 3.50 -9.68
N THR A 39 13.42 4.18 -10.04
CA THR A 39 12.09 3.60 -9.93
C THR A 39 12.12 2.39 -10.85
N GLU A 40 11.94 1.20 -10.28
CA GLU A 40 11.85 -0.03 -11.04
C GLU A 40 10.81 0.16 -12.17
N PRO A 41 11.08 -0.30 -13.40
CA PRO A 41 10.04 -0.30 -14.42
C PRO A 41 8.83 -1.07 -13.87
N PRO A 42 7.59 -0.59 -14.09
CA PRO A 42 6.40 -1.37 -13.78
C PRO A 42 6.58 -2.75 -14.39
N ARG A 43 6.77 -3.77 -13.54
CA ARG A 43 6.79 -5.15 -14.00
C ARG A 43 5.44 -5.40 -14.62
N GLU A 44 5.49 -5.71 -15.92
CA GLU A 44 4.32 -6.07 -16.69
C GLU A 44 3.58 -7.21 -15.98
N LEU A 45 2.26 -7.03 -16.00
CA LEU A 45 1.22 -7.86 -15.44
C LEU A 45 1.30 -9.29 -16.00
N ASP A 46 2.05 -10.18 -15.37
CA ASP A 46 1.92 -11.62 -15.63
C ASP A 46 2.18 -12.44 -14.36
N SER A 47 1.20 -12.37 -13.47
CA SER A 47 0.82 -13.41 -12.52
C SER A 47 -0.34 -12.87 -11.71
N ILE A 48 -1.57 -13.10 -12.20
CA ILE A 48 -2.69 -13.31 -11.29
C ILE A 48 -2.38 -14.64 -10.61
N LYS A 49 -1.45 -14.62 -9.64
CA LYS A 49 -1.54 -15.54 -8.53
C LYS A 49 -2.81 -15.07 -7.83
N GLU A 50 -3.85 -15.90 -7.88
CA GLU A 50 -4.89 -15.82 -6.87
C GLU A 50 -4.16 -15.62 -5.54
N PRO A 51 -4.39 -14.51 -4.80
CA PRO A 51 -3.73 -14.33 -3.54
C PRO A 51 -4.26 -15.47 -2.66
N THR A 52 -3.45 -16.50 -2.47
CA THR A 52 -3.59 -17.47 -1.40
C THR A 52 -3.29 -16.74 -0.08
N SER A 53 -4.14 -15.78 0.26
CA SER A 53 -5.07 -15.83 1.39
C SER A 53 -4.51 -16.36 2.72
N GLU A 54 -3.32 -15.95 3.11
CA GLU A 54 -2.89 -16.04 4.51
C GLU A 54 -2.22 -14.72 4.90
N TYR A 55 -2.69 -14.13 6.00
CA TYR A 55 -2.03 -12.96 6.57
C TYR A 55 -0.60 -13.34 6.94
N ASP A 56 0.38 -12.49 6.66
CA ASP A 56 1.79 -12.75 6.98
C ASP A 56 1.99 -12.85 8.51
N HIS A 57 1.19 -12.10 9.27
CA HIS A 57 1.22 -12.05 10.74
C HIS A 57 -0.19 -11.87 11.33
N PRO A 58 -1.06 -12.90 11.38
CA PRO A 58 -2.38 -12.77 11.95
C PRO A 58 -2.31 -12.61 13.48
N THR A 59 -3.06 -11.65 14.01
CA THR A 59 -3.30 -11.44 15.44
C THR A 59 -4.74 -11.80 15.80
N GLU A 60 -5.09 -11.78 17.09
CA GLU A 60 -6.47 -12.00 17.57
C GLU A 60 -7.46 -10.98 16.96
N ASP A 61 -7.01 -9.76 16.70
CA ASP A 61 -7.80 -8.70 16.06
C ASP A 61 -7.87 -8.80 14.53
N THR A 62 -7.16 -9.74 13.91
CA THR A 62 -7.15 -9.88 12.46
C THR A 62 -8.39 -10.64 11.98
N VAL A 63 -9.24 -9.97 11.19
CA VAL A 63 -10.47 -10.58 10.65
C VAL A 63 -10.13 -11.71 9.66
N PRO A 64 -10.63 -12.94 9.84
CA PRO A 64 -10.37 -14.03 8.90
C PRO A 64 -10.94 -13.76 7.50
N LEU A 65 -10.23 -14.19 6.45
CA LEU A 65 -10.60 -13.93 5.06
C LEU A 65 -11.97 -14.50 4.67
N HIS A 66 -12.39 -15.64 5.26
CA HIS A 66 -13.73 -16.18 5.03
C HIS A 66 -14.83 -15.25 5.58
N LYS A 67 -14.58 -14.54 6.69
CA LYS A 67 -15.51 -13.53 7.21
C LYS A 67 -15.50 -12.26 6.37
N LEU A 68 -14.33 -11.84 5.88
CA LEU A 68 -14.25 -10.70 4.96
C LEU A 68 -15.03 -10.94 3.66
N LYS A 69 -15.04 -12.18 3.15
CA LYS A 69 -15.89 -12.53 1.98
C LYS A 69 -17.39 -12.32 2.23
N LEU A 70 -17.85 -12.39 3.48
CA LEU A 70 -19.26 -12.11 3.80
C LEU A 70 -19.66 -10.65 3.55
N LEU A 71 -18.68 -9.72 3.57
CA LEU A 71 -18.93 -8.31 3.27
C LEU A 71 -19.49 -8.11 1.85
N GLU A 72 -19.14 -8.98 0.90
CA GLU A 72 -19.67 -8.97 -0.46
C GLU A 72 -21.20 -9.16 -0.49
N GLN A 73 -21.77 -9.83 0.50
CA GLN A 73 -23.22 -10.08 0.55
C GLN A 73 -23.98 -8.94 1.23
N SER A 74 -23.29 -8.00 1.89
CA SER A 74 -23.91 -6.90 2.62
C SER A 74 -24.39 -5.80 1.66
N ALA A 75 -25.71 -5.70 1.49
CA ALA A 75 -26.33 -4.66 0.68
C ALA A 75 -26.09 -3.24 1.26
N GLY A 76 -26.07 -3.10 2.59
CA GLY A 76 -25.80 -1.82 3.25
C GLY A 76 -24.36 -1.34 2.99
N LEU A 77 -23.40 -2.25 3.03
CA LEU A 77 -22.00 -1.95 2.74
C LEU A 77 -21.79 -1.60 1.26
N LYS A 78 -22.43 -2.32 0.34
CA LYS A 78 -22.41 -1.98 -1.10
C LYS A 78 -22.91 -0.57 -1.35
N LYS A 79 -24.03 -0.19 -0.72
CA LYS A 79 -24.59 1.15 -0.83
C LYS A 79 -23.62 2.23 -0.33
N CYS A 80 -22.94 1.99 0.79
CA CYS A 80 -21.90 2.91 1.28
C CYS A 80 -20.74 3.07 0.27
N LEU A 81 -20.37 1.99 -0.44
CA LEU A 81 -19.32 2.00 -1.45
C LEU A 81 -19.76 2.57 -2.81
N GLU A 82 -21.05 2.81 -3.05
CA GLU A 82 -21.53 3.51 -4.25
C GLU A 82 -21.10 4.98 -4.23
N GLU A 83 -21.02 5.57 -3.02
CA GLU A 83 -20.58 6.93 -2.81
C GLU A 83 -19.10 7.11 -3.17
N PRO A 84 -18.76 8.03 -4.10
CA PRO A 84 -17.39 8.19 -4.58
C PRO A 84 -16.42 8.64 -3.47
N TYR A 85 -16.88 9.51 -2.58
CA TYR A 85 -16.08 10.01 -1.46
C TYR A 85 -15.64 8.88 -0.52
N MET A 86 -16.50 7.91 -0.23
CA MET A 86 -16.14 6.74 0.56
C MET A 86 -14.96 5.97 -0.07
N ARG A 87 -15.00 5.75 -1.38
CA ARG A 87 -13.92 5.06 -2.10
C ARG A 87 -12.61 5.83 -2.05
N GLU A 88 -12.67 7.16 -2.15
CA GLU A 88 -11.48 8.03 -2.01
C GLU A 88 -10.89 7.97 -0.60
N LEU A 89 -11.71 7.95 0.45
CA LEU A 89 -11.25 7.77 1.83
C LEU A 89 -10.52 6.44 2.00
N LEU A 90 -11.10 5.34 1.51
CA LEU A 90 -10.49 4.01 1.60
C LEU A 90 -9.17 3.92 0.81
N GLU A 91 -9.13 4.48 -0.40
CA GLU A 91 -7.91 4.51 -1.21
C GLU A 91 -6.80 5.36 -0.58
N THR A 92 -7.17 6.47 0.05
CA THR A 92 -6.23 7.33 0.79
C THR A 92 -5.69 6.60 2.02
N LEU A 93 -6.55 5.90 2.75
CA LEU A 93 -6.19 5.14 3.95
C LEU A 93 -5.26 3.95 3.63
N ASP A 94 -5.54 3.22 2.55
CA ASP A 94 -4.72 2.09 2.09
C ASP A 94 -3.29 2.51 1.69
N LYS A 95 -3.15 3.72 1.14
CA LYS A 95 -1.85 4.28 0.71
C LYS A 95 -1.17 5.13 1.79
N ALA A 96 -1.78 5.29 2.95
CA ALA A 96 -1.33 6.22 3.97
C ALA A 96 -0.03 5.76 4.64
N TYR A 97 0.84 6.72 4.95
CA TYR A 97 2.03 6.46 5.78
C TYR A 97 1.66 6.25 7.26
N ASN A 98 0.61 6.93 7.75
CA ASN A 98 0.09 6.82 9.12
C ASN A 98 -1.43 6.54 9.10
N PRO A 99 -1.87 5.29 8.85
CA PRO A 99 -3.29 4.97 8.73
C PRO A 99 -4.06 5.19 10.04
N ASP A 100 -3.44 4.98 11.21
CA ASP A 100 -4.09 5.13 12.52
C ASP A 100 -4.65 6.54 12.74
N SER A 101 -3.86 7.57 12.41
CA SER A 101 -4.29 8.97 12.56
C SER A 101 -5.41 9.33 11.58
N LEU A 102 -5.36 8.82 10.36
CA LEU A 102 -6.42 9.05 9.36
C LEU A 102 -7.71 8.35 9.75
N ILE A 103 -7.64 7.12 10.28
CA ILE A 103 -8.81 6.43 10.82
C ILE A 103 -9.47 7.28 11.90
N GLN A 104 -8.70 7.86 12.84
CA GLN A 104 -9.27 8.71 13.88
C GLN A 104 -9.98 9.96 13.32
N GLU A 105 -9.40 10.59 12.29
CA GLU A 105 -10.01 11.72 11.60
C GLU A 105 -11.30 11.30 10.88
N TYR A 106 -11.24 10.21 10.11
CA TYR A 106 -12.38 9.73 9.31
C TYR A 106 -13.53 9.21 10.18
N MET A 107 -13.28 8.75 11.40
CA MET A 107 -14.34 8.41 12.35
C MET A 107 -15.23 9.61 12.75
N GLN A 108 -14.82 10.85 12.46
CA GLN A 108 -15.68 12.02 12.61
C GLN A 108 -16.64 12.23 11.42
N GLU A 109 -16.35 11.60 10.28
CA GLU A 109 -17.17 11.68 9.08
C GLU A 109 -18.33 10.68 9.16
N PRO A 110 -19.59 11.13 9.04
CA PRO A 110 -20.76 10.26 9.23
C PRO A 110 -20.81 9.12 8.21
N ILE A 111 -20.36 9.37 6.98
CA ILE A 111 -20.32 8.37 5.92
C ILE A 111 -19.34 7.25 6.24
N PHE A 112 -18.16 7.57 6.78
CA PHE A 112 -17.14 6.60 7.15
C PHE A 112 -17.62 5.74 8.33
N THR A 113 -18.21 6.38 9.33
CA THR A 113 -18.78 5.67 10.49
C THR A 113 -19.91 4.72 10.08
N GLU A 114 -20.79 5.10 9.15
CA GLU A 114 -21.84 4.21 8.62
C GLU A 114 -21.25 2.98 7.92
N PHE A 115 -20.18 3.16 7.14
CA PHE A 115 -19.46 2.04 6.52
C PHE A 115 -18.80 1.11 7.53
N VAL A 116 -18.13 1.67 8.55
CA VAL A 116 -17.48 0.87 9.60
C VAL A 116 -18.52 0.07 10.38
N ASP A 117 -19.64 0.67 10.76
CA ASP A 117 -20.74 -0.03 11.43
C ASP A 117 -21.28 -1.18 10.57
N ALA A 118 -21.49 -0.93 9.27
CA ALA A 118 -21.90 -1.96 8.33
C ALA A 118 -20.88 -3.10 8.20
N CYS A 119 -19.58 -2.81 8.27
CA CYS A 119 -18.53 -3.82 8.31
C CYS A 119 -18.58 -4.65 9.59
N LEU A 120 -18.58 -3.97 10.75
CA LEU A 120 -18.56 -4.60 12.08
C LEU A 120 -19.75 -5.51 12.29
N LYS A 121 -20.95 -5.11 11.85
CA LYS A 121 -22.17 -5.93 11.90
C LYS A 121 -22.04 -7.29 11.19
N VAL A 122 -21.16 -7.39 10.19
CA VAL A 122 -20.92 -8.62 9.43
C VAL A 122 -19.78 -9.44 10.04
N VAL A 123 -18.70 -8.79 10.52
CA VAL A 123 -17.48 -9.47 10.95
C VAL A 123 -17.45 -9.83 12.43
N GLN A 124 -18.14 -9.05 13.28
CA GLN A 124 -18.17 -9.30 14.71
C GLN A 124 -18.90 -10.61 15.02
N PRO A 125 -18.32 -11.48 15.86
CA PRO A 125 -19.04 -12.62 16.38
C PRO A 125 -20.23 -12.12 17.19
N VAL A 126 -21.39 -12.77 17.03
CA VAL A 126 -22.55 -12.50 17.89
C VAL A 126 -22.15 -12.92 19.30
N GLU A 127 -21.87 -11.97 20.17
CA GLU A 127 -21.71 -12.26 21.60
C GLU A 127 -23.08 -12.73 22.09
N GLU A 128 -23.24 -14.04 22.28
CA GLU A 128 -24.34 -14.56 23.09
C GLU A 128 -24.11 -14.04 24.51
N ASP A 129 -24.93 -13.07 24.91
CA ASP A 129 -25.01 -12.54 26.27
C ASP A 129 -25.00 -13.71 27.27
N PRO A 130 -24.00 -13.81 28.17
CA PRO A 130 -23.99 -14.87 29.18
C PRO A 130 -25.10 -14.55 30.19
N LYS A 131 -26.28 -15.12 29.92
CA LYS A 131 -27.45 -15.11 30.81
C LYS A 131 -27.16 -15.78 32.15
#